data_AF-A0A380EL69-F1
#
_entry.id   AF-A0A380EL69-F1
#
_cell.length_a   1.000
_cell.length_b   1.000
_cell.length_c   1.000
_cell.angle_alpha   90.00
_cell.angle_beta   90.00
_cell.angle_gamma   90.00
#
_symmetry.space_group_name_H-M   'P 1'
#
loop_
_entity.id
_entity.type
_entity.pdbx_description
1 polymer ?
#
loop_
_entity_poly.entity_id
_entity_poly.type
_entity_poly.pdbx_seq_one_letter_code
_entity_poly.pdbx_strand_id
1 'polypeptide(L)' 'MKQFEIVTEPIQTEQYREFTINEYQGAVVVFTGHVREWTKGVKTEYLEYERIFQWLKRNWHKLEMK' A
#
# COMPACT_ATOMS: atom_id res chain seq x y z
N MET A 1 -0.61 11.96 -6.64
CA MET A 1 -0.77 10.51 -6.48
C MET A 1 -0.37 9.82 -7.78
N LYS A 2 0.43 8.77 -7.67
CA LYS A 2 0.72 7.85 -8.79
C LYS A 2 -0.01 6.53 -8.51
N GLN A 3 -0.37 5.79 -9.57
CA GLN A 3 -1.00 4.47 -9.45
C GLN A 3 -0.26 3.56 -8.46
N PHE A 4 1.07 3.63 -8.45
CA PHE A 4 1.92 2.98 -7.47
C PHE A 4 2.98 3.94 -6.96
N GLU A 5 3.10 4.06 -5.64
CA GLU A 5 4.06 4.97 -5.04
C GLU A 5 4.58 4.52 -3.68
N ILE A 6 5.68 5.18 -3.31
CA ILE A 6 6.33 5.10 -2.02
C ILE A 6 6.20 6.48 -1.40
N VAL A 7 5.53 6.56 -0.26
CA VAL A 7 5.33 7.82 0.46
C VAL A 7 5.92 7.72 1.86
N THR A 8 6.41 8.84 2.35
CA THR A 8 6.86 9.03 3.75
C THR A 8 5.80 9.78 4.57
N GLU A 9 4.88 10.44 3.90
CA GLU A 9 3.71 11.10 4.48
C GLU A 9 2.64 10.08 4.87
N PRO A 10 1.75 10.40 5.84
CA PRO A 10 0.56 9.60 6.12
C PRO A 10 -0.28 9.36 4.86
N ILE A 11 -0.61 8.09 4.60
CA ILE A 11 -1.33 7.66 3.41
C ILE A 11 -2.76 8.22 3.44
N GLN A 12 -3.13 9.02 2.44
CA GLN A 12 -4.53 9.41 2.20
C GLN A 12 -5.22 8.30 1.42
N THR A 13 -6.17 7.58 2.02
CA THR A 13 -6.72 6.33 1.48
C THR A 13 -7.69 6.53 0.31
N GLU A 14 -8.58 7.52 0.40
CA GLU A 14 -9.73 7.65 -0.52
C GLU A 14 -9.32 7.92 -1.96
N GLN A 15 -8.25 8.69 -2.18
CA GLN A 15 -7.74 8.97 -3.54
C GLN A 15 -7.39 7.66 -4.29
N TYR A 16 -6.93 6.62 -3.59
CA TYR A 16 -6.59 5.34 -4.22
C TYR A 16 -7.83 4.52 -4.57
N ARG A 17 -8.90 4.60 -3.78
CA ARG A 17 -10.20 4.00 -4.12
C ARG A 17 -10.78 4.70 -5.35
N GLU A 18 -10.82 6.04 -5.34
CA GLU A 18 -11.32 6.86 -6.45
C GLU A 18 -10.57 6.61 -7.76
N PHE A 19 -9.25 6.41 -7.69
CA PHE A 19 -8.43 6.06 -8.84
C PHE A 19 -8.90 4.79 -9.57
N THR A 20 -9.48 3.83 -8.86
CA THR A 20 -9.91 2.53 -9.44
C THR A 20 -11.33 2.54 -10.01
N ILE A 21 -12.07 3.64 -9.88
CA ILE A 21 -13.48 3.73 -10.27
C ILE A 21 -13.62 4.23 -11.71
N ASN A 22 -14.42 3.51 -12.49
CA ASN A 22 -15.04 3.91 -13.75
C ASN A 22 -16.41 3.20 -13.88
N GLU A 23 -17.12 3.43 -14.97
CA GLU A 23 -18.48 2.94 -15.20
C GLU A 23 -18.63 1.41 -15.23
N TYR A 24 -17.52 0.67 -15.31
CA TYR A 24 -17.51 -0.79 -15.39
C TYR A 24 -17.28 -1.50 -14.04
N GLN A 25 -16.87 -0.79 -12.97
CA GLN A 25 -16.65 -1.44 -11.67
C GLN A 25 -17.90 -1.38 -10.79
N GLY A 26 -18.41 -2.55 -10.40
CA GLY A 26 -19.49 -2.68 -9.41
C GLY A 26 -19.02 -2.80 -7.96
N ALA A 27 -17.73 -2.98 -7.73
CA ALA A 27 -17.15 -3.13 -6.40
C ALA A 27 -15.67 -2.71 -6.37
N VAL A 28 -15.22 -2.17 -5.23
CA VAL A 28 -13.82 -1.88 -4.94
C VAL A 28 -13.47 -2.48 -3.59
N VAL A 29 -12.35 -3.18 -3.50
CA VAL A 29 -11.81 -3.73 -2.25
C VAL A 29 -10.50 -3.02 -1.93
N VAL A 30 -10.43 -2.43 -0.75
CA VAL A 30 -9.23 -1.72 -0.26
C VAL A 30 -8.64 -2.50 0.91
N PHE A 31 -7.34 -2.77 0.87
CA PHE A 31 -6.60 -3.38 1.95
C PHE A 31 -5.60 -2.39 2.56
N THR A 32 -5.62 -2.25 3.88
CA THR A 32 -4.72 -1.37 4.64
C THR A 32 -3.96 -2.16 5.71
N GLY A 33 -2.64 -2.27 5.54
CA GLY A 33 -1.75 -2.83 6.55
C GLY A 33 -1.47 -1.82 7.66
N HIS A 34 -1.76 -2.18 8.91
CA HIS A 34 -1.48 -1.35 10.09
C HIS A 34 -0.39 -1.99 10.95
N VAL A 35 0.44 -1.15 11.57
CA VAL A 35 1.37 -1.59 12.61
C VAL A 35 0.56 -2.08 13.81
N ARG A 36 0.95 -3.22 14.38
CA ARG A 36 0.31 -3.80 15.57
C ARG A 36 1.13 -3.47 16.80
N GLU A 37 0.47 -3.12 17.90
CA GLU A 37 1.14 -2.83 19.16
C GLU A 37 1.75 -4.08 19.80
N TRP A 38 1.11 -5.24 19.68
CA TRP A 38 1.57 -6.49 20.29
C TRP A 38 1.82 -7.56 19.24
N THR A 39 3.04 -8.10 19.24
CA THR A 39 3.43 -9.20 18.35
C THR A 39 4.27 -10.21 19.12
N LYS A 40 3.86 -11.48 19.10
CA LYS A 40 4.57 -12.60 19.78
C LYS A 40 4.86 -12.32 21.28
N GLY A 41 3.94 -11.65 21.97
CA GLY A 41 4.07 -11.35 23.40
C GLY A 41 4.99 -10.17 23.75
N VAL A 42 5.53 -9.45 22.76
CA VAL A 42 6.37 -8.27 22.95
C VAL A 42 5.67 -7.04 22.38
N LYS A 43 5.75 -5.91 23.10
CA LYS A 43 5.22 -4.62 22.67
C LYS A 43 6.14 -3.99 21.62
N THR A 44 5.55 -3.56 20.51
CA THR A 44 6.21 -2.81 19.44
C THR A 44 6.02 -1.32 19.70
N GLU A 45 7.12 -0.58 19.86
CA GLU A 45 7.09 0.88 20.01
C GLU A 45 6.79 1.56 18.66
N TYR A 46 7.55 1.22 17.62
CA TYR A 46 7.30 1.63 16.24
C TYR A 46 7.98 0.68 15.25
N LEU A 47 7.66 0.82 13.95
CA LEU A 47 8.38 0.16 12.86
C LEU A 47 9.00 1.21 11.93
N GLU A 48 10.26 1.02 11.59
CA GLU A 48 10.97 1.80 10.59
C GLU A 48 11.03 1.03 9.27
N TYR A 49 10.68 1.70 8.18
CA TYR A 49 10.58 1.08 6.86
C TYR A 49 11.61 1.68 5.91
N GLU A 50 12.51 0.85 5.39
CA GLU A 50 13.43 1.19 4.31
C GLU A 50 13.06 0.48 3.00
N ARG A 51 13.47 1.04 1.86
CA ARG A 51 13.25 0.43 0.55
C ARG A 51 14.38 0.58 -0.45
N ILE A 52 14.62 -0.48 -1.20
CA ILE A 52 15.44 -0.47 -2.42
C ILE A 52 14.56 -0.10 -3.62
N PHE A 53 14.55 1.19 -3.97
CA PHE A 53 13.72 1.79 -5.01
C PHE A 53 13.79 1.06 -6.37
N GLN A 54 14.98 0.59 -6.76
CA GLN A 54 15.22 -0.03 -8.07
C GLN A 54 14.59 -1.43 -8.22
N TRP A 55 14.59 -2.24 -7.16
CA TRP A 55 14.02 -3.60 -7.22
C TRP A 55 12.50 -3.55 -7.34
N LEU A 56 11.90 -2.60 -6.61
CA LEU A 56 10.46 -2.41 -6.57
C LEU A 56 9.93 -1.92 -7.92
N LYS A 57 10.54 -0.88 -8.50
CA LYS A 57 10.14 -0.37 -9.82
C LYS A 57 10.17 -1.46 -10.90
N ARG A 58 11.15 -2.37 -10.84
CA ARG A 58 11.32 -3.44 -11.84
C ARG A 58 10.36 -4.62 -11.69
N ASN A 59 9.89 -4.91 -10.48
CA ASN A 59 8.98 -6.04 -10.23
C ASN A 59 7.52 -5.64 -10.06
N TRP A 60 7.21 -4.34 -10.06
CA TRP A 60 5.85 -3.85 -9.80
C TRP A 60 4.82 -4.29 -10.85
N HIS A 61 5.18 -4.31 -12.13
CA HIS A 61 4.30 -4.78 -13.22
C HIS A 61 3.95 -6.28 -13.14
N LYS A 62 4.70 -7.08 -12.37
CA LYS A 62 4.40 -8.51 -12.18
C LYS A 62 3.19 -8.73 -11.26
N LEU A 63 2.81 -7.72 -10.48
CA LEU A 63 1.62 -7.76 -9.62
C LEU A 63 0.33 -7.42 -10.39
N GLU A 64 0.42 -6.85 -11.61
CA GLU A 64 -0.73 -6.50 -12.45
C GLU A 64 -1.29 -7.69 -13.27
N MET A 65 -0.59 -8.82 -13.36
CA MET A 65 -0.93 -9.93 -14.27
C MET A 65 -1.41 -11.21 -13.57
N LYS A 66 -2.32 -11.11 -12.60
CA LYS A 66 -3.07 -12.27 -12.09
C LYS A 66 -4.55 -11.97 -11.97
#